data_AF-A0A6I2FJM7-F1
#
_entry.id   AF-A0A6I2FJM7-F1
#
_cell.length_a   1.000
_cell.length_b   1.000
_cell.length_c   1.000
_cell.angle_alpha   90.00
_cell.angle_beta   90.00
_cell.angle_gamma   90.00
#
_symmetry.space_group_name_H-M   'P 1'
#
loop_
_entity.id
_entity.type
_entity.pdbx_description
1 polymer ?
#
loop_
_entity_poly.entity_id
_entity_poly.type
_entity_poly.pdbx_seq_one_letter_code
_entity_poly.pdbx_strand_id
1 'polypeptide(L)' 'MDNFWVAAFWSIIPTIVVLGLFLFILRAVVHMDRNERRVYAKIEAEERARRGLPPALTPDATGSGQASSAAGR' A
#
# COMPACT_ATOMS: atom_id res chain seq x y z
N MET A 1 -31.47 20.81 29.66
CA MET A 1 -30.92 20.89 28.29
C MET A 1 -29.87 19.81 28.04
N ASP A 2 -29.26 19.26 29.08
CA ASP A 2 -28.18 18.26 29.01
C ASP A 2 -28.63 16.94 28.35
N ASN A 3 -29.85 16.50 28.65
CA ASN A 3 -30.38 15.26 28.11
C ASN A 3 -30.57 15.27 26.57
N PHE A 4 -30.83 16.45 25.99
CA PHE A 4 -30.96 16.59 24.53
C PHE A 4 -29.62 16.36 23.83
N TRP A 5 -28.55 16.99 24.34
CA TRP A 5 -27.21 16.82 23.79
C TRP A 5 -26.67 15.41 23.99
N VAL A 6 -26.97 14.77 25.12
CA VAL A 6 -26.63 13.35 25.37
C VAL A 6 -27.36 12.43 24.39
N ALA A 7 -28.66 12.65 24.17
CA ALA A 7 -29.44 11.86 23.21
C ALA A 7 -28.96 12.05 21.77
N ALA A 8 -28.64 13.28 21.37
CA ALA A 8 -28.09 13.58 20.05
C ALA A 8 -26.75 12.85 19.83
N PHE A 9 -25.87 12.83 20.83
CA PHE A 9 -24.59 12.13 20.76
C PHE A 9 -24.77 10.61 20.64
N TRP A 10 -25.70 10.03 21.39
CA TRP A 10 -26.00 8.60 21.29
C TRP A 10 -26.62 8.21 19.95
N SER A 11 -27.38 9.09 19.31
CA SER A 11 -28.02 8.83 18.02
C SER A 11 -27.05 8.82 16.83
N ILE A 12 -25.90 9.49 16.92
CA ILE A 12 -24.91 9.55 15.83
C ILE A 12 -23.89 8.42 15.89
N ILE A 13 -23.69 7.79 17.05
CA ILE A 13 -22.78 6.64 17.20
C ILE A 13 -23.09 5.51 16.20
N PRO A 14 -24.36 5.07 16.01
CA PRO A 14 -24.68 3.99 15.08
C PRO A 14 -24.21 4.27 13.64
N THR A 15 -24.35 5.51 13.16
CA THR A 15 -23.96 5.86 11.79
C THR A 15 -22.44 5.92 11.64
N ILE A 16 -21.73 6.43 12.65
CA ILE A 16 -20.26 6.44 12.67
C ILE A 16 -19.72 5.01 12.71
N VAL A 17 -20.34 4.11 13.48
CA VAL A 17 -19.95 2.70 13.54
C VAL A 17 -20.13 2.05 12.17
N VAL A 18 -21.27 2.25 11.51
CA VAL A 18 -21.51 1.71 10.16
C VAL A 18 -20.51 2.29 9.15
N LEU A 19 -20.25 3.60 9.19
CA LEU A 19 -19.27 4.25 8.32
C LEU A 19 -17.85 3.73 8.57
N GLY A 20 -17.47 3.58 9.84
CA GLY A 20 -16.16 3.04 10.23
C GLY A 20 -15.99 1.60 9.77
N LEU A 21 -17.02 0.77 9.93
CA LEU A 21 -17.01 -0.62 9.46
C LEU A 21 -16.95 -0.68 7.93
N PHE A 22 -17.72 0.14 7.23
CA PHE A 22 -17.70 0.23 5.78
C PHE A 22 -16.31 0.60 5.25
N LEU A 23 -15.69 1.65 5.80
CA LEU A 23 -14.34 2.06 5.44
C LEU A 23 -13.30 1.01 5.82
N PHE A 24 -13.48 0.31 6.94
CA PHE A 24 -12.62 -0.80 7.34
C PHE A 24 -12.66 -1.93 6.30
N ILE A 25 -13.85 -2.32 5.83
CA ILE A 25 -14.00 -3.34 4.79
C ILE A 25 -13.37 -2.89 3.48
N LEU A 26 -13.66 -1.66 3.02
CA LEU A 26 -13.03 -1.11 1.81
C LEU A 26 -11.51 -1.10 1.91
N ARG A 27 -10.99 -0.65 3.06
CA ARG A 27 -9.55 -0.63 3.32
C ARG A 27 -8.96 -2.04 3.35
N ALA A 28 -9.66 -3.01 3.94
CA ALA A 28 -9.21 -4.40 4.00
C ALA A 28 -9.10 -5.02 2.60
N VAL A 29 -10.11 -4.82 1.75
CA VAL A 29 -10.12 -5.32 0.36
C VAL A 29 -9.00 -4.68 -0.47
N VAL A 30 -8.86 -3.35 -0.43
CA VAL A 30 -7.80 -2.63 -1.16
C VAL A 30 -6.41 -3.00 -0.66
N HIS A 31 -6.26 -3.26 0.65
CA HIS A 31 -4.98 -3.68 1.21
C HIS A 31 -4.61 -5.12 0.82
N MET A 32 -5.59 -6.03 0.75
CA MET A 32 -5.36 -7.41 0.31
C MET A 32 -4.86 -7.49 -1.14
N ASP A 33 -5.45 -6.75 -2.09
CA ASP A 33 -4.98 -6.72 -3.49
C ASP A 33 -3.50 -6.27 -3.60
N ARG A 34 -3.08 -5.33 -2.73
CA ARG A 34 -1.70 -4.86 -2.67
C ARG A 34 -0.73 -5.87 -2.06
N ASN A 35 -1.18 -6.69 -1.11
CA ASN A 35 -0.33 -7.69 -0.45
C ASN A 35 -0.07 -8.89 -1.35
N GLU A 36 -1.06 -9.34 -2.12
CA GLU A 36 -0.89 -10.44 -3.07
C GLU A 36 0.19 -10.12 -4.10
N ARG A 37 0.14 -8.92 -4.70
CA ARG A 37 1.18 -8.47 -5.65
C ARG A 37 2.58 -8.42 -5.04
N ARG A 38 2.71 -8.06 -3.75
CA ARG A 38 4.00 -8.00 -3.05
C ARG A 38 4.53 -9.39 -2.69
N VAL A 39 3.65 -10.32 -2.35
CA VAL A 39 4.04 -11.70 -2.03
C VAL A 39 4.50 -12.43 -3.30
N TYR A 40 3.80 -12.28 -4.43
CA TYR A 40 4.28 -12.82 -5.72
C TYR A 40 5.66 -12.26 -6.12
N ALA A 41 5.89 -10.96 -5.96
CA ALA A 41 7.18 -10.35 -6.27
C ALA A 41 8.32 -10.87 -5.38
N LYS A 42 8.05 -11.15 -4.09
CA LYS A 42 9.02 -11.76 -3.17
C LYS A 42 9.33 -13.21 -3.55
N ILE A 43 8.31 -14.00 -3.86
CA ILE A 43 8.46 -15.41 -4.25
C ILE A 43 9.25 -15.51 -5.56
N GLU A 44 8.96 -14.66 -6.56
CA GLU A 44 9.71 -14.67 -7.82
C GLU A 44 11.17 -14.24 -7.65
N ALA A 45 11.46 -13.33 -6.71
CA ALA A 45 12.83 -12.96 -6.35
C ALA A 45 13.60 -14.09 -5.66
N GLU A 46 12.95 -14.83 -4.76
CA GLU A 46 13.54 -16.00 -4.11
C GLU A 46 13.78 -17.16 -5.10
N GLU A 47 12.85 -17.38 -6.03
CA GLU A 47 13.03 -18.38 -7.08
C GLU A 47 14.11 -17.98 -8.10
N ARG A 48 14.21 -16.70 -8.47
CA ARG A 48 15.30 -16.20 -9.34
C ARG A 48 16.66 -16.29 -8.65
N ALA A 49 16.74 -16.00 -7.36
CA ALA A 49 17.96 -16.18 -6.57
C ALA A 49 18.39 -17.66 -6.51
N ARG A 50 17.43 -18.58 -6.31
CA ARG A 50 17.69 -20.03 -6.36
C ARG A 50 18.10 -20.52 -7.75
N ARG A 51 17.61 -19.88 -8.81
CA ARG A 51 17.96 -20.20 -10.21
C ARG A 51 19.20 -19.44 -10.72
N GLY A 52 19.83 -18.59 -9.90
CA GLY A 52 21.00 -17.81 -10.29
C GLY A 52 20.71 -16.71 -11.33
N LEU A 53 19.45 -16.32 -11.50
CA LEU A 53 19.08 -15.22 -12.40
C LEU A 53 19.37 -13.86 -11.74
N PRO A 54 19.80 -12.85 -12.52
CA PRO A 54 20.03 -11.51 -12.00
C PRO A 54 18.75 -10.92 -11.39
N PRO A 55 18.85 -10.06 -10.35
CA PRO A 55 17.70 -9.38 -9.78
C PRO A 55 16.90 -8.67 -10.87
N ALA A 56 15.58 -8.76 -10.80
CA ALA A 56 14.72 -8.01 -11.73
C ALA A 56 15.14 -6.53 -11.68
N LEU A 57 15.50 -5.98 -12.84
CA LEU A 57 15.89 -4.60 -13.00
C LEU A 57 14.79 -3.71 -12.41
N THR A 58 15.06 -3.18 -11.22
CA THR A 58 14.29 -2.07 -10.65
C THR A 58 14.40 -0.90 -11.63
N PRO A 59 13.30 -0.23 -12.00
CA PRO A 59 13.31 0.91 -12.91
C PRO A 59 14.31 2.01 -12.52
N ASP A 60 14.70 2.07 -11.24
CA ASP A 60 15.67 3.00 -10.68
C ASP A 60 17.12 2.76 -11.16
N ALA A 61 17.44 1.56 -11.63
CA ALA A 61 18.79 1.20 -12.10
C ALA A 61 19.12 1.79 -13.48
N THR A 62 18.11 2.13 -14.28
CA THR A 62 18.31 2.69 -15.63
C THR A 62 18.49 4.22 -15.61
N GLY A 63 18.22 4.89 -14.48
CA GLY A 63 18.06 6.35 -14.43
C GLY A 63 19.24 7.19 -13.92
N SER A 64 20.32 6.62 -13.35
CA SER A 64 21.30 7.43 -12.60
C SER A 64 22.77 7.29 -13.00
N GLY A 65 23.10 6.55 -14.06
CA GLY A 65 24.51 6.26 -14.40
C GLY A 65 25.12 6.94 -15.64
N GLN A 66 24.32 7.43 -16.59
CA GLN A 66 24.84 7.77 -17.93
C GLN A 66 24.91 9.27 -18.28
N ALA A 67 24.42 10.17 -17.42
CA ALA A 67 24.35 11.60 -17.73
C ALA A 67 25.54 12.45 -17.21
N SER A 68 26.54 11.86 -16.55
CA SER A 68 27.63 12.62 -15.89
C SER A 68 29.04 12.34 -16.45
N SER A 69 29.15 11.85 -17.69
CA SER A 69 30.46 11.61 -18.34
C SER A 69 30.63 12.30 -19.71
N ALA A 70 29.80 13.29 -20.05
CA ALA A 70 29.90 14.02 -21.32
C ALA A 70 30.16 15.54 -21.16
N ALA A 71 30.26 16.06 -19.94
CA ALA A 71 30.41 17.50 -19.67
C ALA A 71 31.69 17.80 -18.88
N GLY A 72 32.79 17.11 -19.18
CA GLY A 72 34.04 17.22 -18.44
C GLY A 72 35.28 17.07 -19.31
N ARG A 73 35.67 18.19 -19.93
CA ARG A 73 37.05 18.57 -20.30
C ARG A 73 37.68 17.90 -21.51
#